data_AF-A0A899G0R8-F1
#
_entry.id   AF-A0A899G0R8-F1
#
_cell.length_a   1.000
_cell.length_b   1.000
_cell.length_c   1.000
_cell.angle_alpha   90.00
_cell.angle_beta   90.00
_cell.angle_gamma   90.00
#
_symmetry.space_group_name_H-M   'P 1'
#
loop_
_entity.id
_entity.type
_entity.pdbx_description
1 polymer ?
#
loop_
_entity_poly.entity_id
_entity_poly.type
_entity_poly.pdbx_seq_one_letter_code
_entity_poly.pdbx_strand_id
1 'polypeptide(L)'
;MKPKSLPRLLSGFLRQFPSIKNSNSPELPNPFKPIKDKITGKWRNPLYSLRQQAVLKKQARVFGYEEYLPPSPTVIKPMRGILRWKGTKAERMREIKAVRRMRELEMQPRKIEAWKAAKKKRHEKDIFL
;
A
#
# COMPACT_ATOMS: atom_id res chain seq x y z
N MET A 1 -29.58 8.05 36.02
CA MET A 1 -28.86 8.61 34.85
C MET A 1 -29.84 8.68 33.69
N LYS A 2 -30.02 9.84 33.04
CA LYS A 2 -30.87 9.92 31.83
C LYS A 2 -30.28 8.96 30.78
N PRO A 3 -31.07 8.11 30.12
CA PRO A 3 -30.54 7.31 29.02
C PRO A 3 -29.94 8.27 28.00
N LYS A 4 -28.70 8.03 27.59
CA LYS A 4 -28.03 8.89 26.60
C LYS A 4 -28.88 8.84 25.34
N SER A 5 -29.49 9.97 24.99
CA SER A 5 -30.30 10.07 23.77
C SER A 5 -29.41 9.80 22.55
N LEU A 6 -29.99 9.13 21.54
CA LEU A 6 -29.28 8.83 20.32
C LEU A 6 -28.84 10.13 19.63
N PRO A 7 -27.60 10.22 19.12
CA PRO A 7 -27.15 11.38 18.37
C PRO A 7 -28.04 11.63 17.15
N ARG A 8 -28.29 12.90 16.82
CA ARG A 8 -29.20 13.31 15.72
C ARG A 8 -28.91 12.62 14.39
N LEU A 9 -27.63 12.41 14.06
CA LEU A 9 -27.23 11.78 12.81
C LEU A 9 -27.59 10.29 12.79
N LEU A 10 -27.27 9.57 13.86
CA LEU A 10 -27.59 8.15 14.01
C LEU A 10 -29.10 7.92 14.09
N SER A 11 -29.84 8.72 14.86
CA SER A 11 -31.29 8.61 14.96
C SER A 11 -31.99 8.90 13.64
N GLY A 12 -31.55 9.93 12.92
CA GLY A 12 -32.04 10.24 11.57
C GLY A 12 -31.77 9.13 10.57
N PHE A 13 -30.57 8.53 10.63
CA PHE A 13 -30.21 7.39 9.79
C PHE A 13 -31.09 6.17 10.06
N LEU A 14 -31.22 5.74 11.31
CA LEU A 14 -32.03 4.57 11.68
C LEU A 14 -33.52 4.77 11.35
N ARG A 15 -34.01 6.01 11.42
CA ARG A 15 -35.38 6.35 11.01
C ARG A 15 -35.57 6.19 9.50
N GLN A 16 -34.61 6.65 8.71
CA GLN A 16 -34.69 6.58 7.24
C GLN A 16 -34.36 5.18 6.71
N PHE A 17 -33.54 4.43 7.43
CA PHE A 17 -33.02 3.12 7.04
C PHE A 17 -33.15 2.11 8.20
N PRO A 18 -34.34 1.54 8.42
CA PRO A 18 -34.64 0.74 9.61
C PRO A 18 -33.99 -0.66 9.62
N SER A 19 -33.68 -1.24 8.45
CA SER A 19 -33.00 -2.54 8.36
C SER A 19 -32.30 -2.70 7.00
N ILE A 20 -31.01 -2.36 6.92
CA ILE A 20 -30.18 -2.63 5.74
C ILE A 20 -29.32 -3.88 5.99
N LYS A 21 -29.97 -5.00 6.33
CA LYS A 21 -29.25 -6.28 6.49
C LYS A 21 -28.73 -6.81 5.14
N ASN A 22 -29.40 -6.47 4.03
CA ASN A 22 -29.06 -6.95 2.69
C ASN A 22 -28.92 -5.80 1.68
N SER A 23 -27.82 -5.05 1.76
CA SER A 23 -27.56 -3.84 0.95
C SER A 23 -27.28 -4.08 -0.54
N ASN A 24 -27.57 -5.28 -1.05
CA ASN A 24 -27.31 -5.70 -2.43
C ASN A 24 -28.60 -5.96 -3.22
N SER A 25 -29.78 -5.79 -2.61
CA SER A 25 -31.02 -5.82 -3.37
C SER A 25 -31.12 -4.55 -4.24
N PRO A 26 -31.59 -4.66 -5.49
CA PRO A 26 -31.78 -3.52 -6.38
C PRO A 26 -32.84 -2.53 -5.86
N GLU A 27 -33.67 -2.95 -4.91
CA GLU A 27 -34.74 -2.17 -4.29
C GLU A 27 -34.26 -1.28 -3.13
N LEU A 28 -33.20 -1.69 -2.40
CA LEU A 28 -32.60 -0.90 -1.33
C LEU A 28 -31.07 -0.81 -1.49
N PRO A 29 -30.58 0.11 -2.35
CA PRO A 29 -29.14 0.30 -2.53
C PRO A 29 -28.46 0.81 -1.26
N ASN A 30 -27.23 0.36 -1.04
CA ASN A 30 -26.42 0.77 0.11
C ASN A 30 -26.19 2.30 0.12
N PRO A 31 -26.62 3.04 1.15
CA PRO A 31 -26.49 4.49 1.21
C PRO A 31 -25.03 4.98 1.37
N PHE A 32 -24.11 4.08 1.71
CA PHE A 32 -22.68 4.38 1.87
C PHE A 32 -21.86 4.15 0.59
N LYS A 33 -22.43 3.47 -0.41
CA LYS A 33 -21.75 3.21 -1.68
C LYS A 33 -22.20 4.20 -2.76
N PRO A 34 -21.32 4.56 -3.70
CA PRO A 34 -21.74 5.27 -4.89
C PRO A 34 -22.69 4.40 -5.71
N ILE A 35 -23.70 5.02 -6.29
CA ILE A 35 -24.73 4.34 -7.10
C ILE A 35 -24.52 4.76 -8.55
N LYS A 36 -24.50 3.79 -9.47
CA LYS A 36 -24.44 4.07 -10.91
C LYS A 36 -25.84 4.31 -11.44
N ASP A 37 -26.05 5.43 -12.13
CA ASP A 37 -27.30 5.71 -12.81
C ASP A 37 -27.48 4.77 -14.00
N LYS A 38 -28.64 4.09 -14.06
CA LYS A 38 -28.96 3.13 -15.12
C LYS A 38 -29.08 3.78 -16.50
N ILE A 39 -29.61 5.00 -16.55
CA ILE A 39 -29.89 5.73 -17.80
C ILE A 39 -28.64 6.48 -18.29
N THR A 40 -28.03 7.29 -17.42
CA THR A 40 -26.90 8.15 -17.81
C THR A 40 -25.56 7.44 -17.73
N GLY A 41 -25.48 6.31 -17.03
CA GLY A 41 -24.23 5.57 -16.79
C GLY A 41 -23.27 6.27 -15.82
N LYS A 42 -23.60 7.47 -15.32
CA LYS A 42 -22.75 8.24 -14.42
C LYS A 42 -22.81 7.71 -12.99
N TRP A 43 -21.72 7.82 -12.25
CA TRP A 43 -21.70 7.50 -10.83
C TRP A 43 -22.18 8.68 -10.00
N ARG A 44 -23.20 8.45 -9.17
CA ARG A 44 -23.62 9.38 -8.13
C ARG A 44 -22.80 9.14 -6.87
N ASN A 45 -22.50 10.24 -6.17
CA ASN A 45 -21.90 10.19 -4.85
C ASN A 45 -22.79 9.41 -3.88
N PRO A 46 -22.21 8.78 -2.84
CA PRO A 46 -23.00 8.14 -1.79
C PRO A 46 -23.90 9.17 -1.08
N LEU A 47 -25.05 8.72 -0.57
CA LEU A 47 -25.99 9.58 0.15
C LEU A 47 -25.36 10.20 1.40
N TYR A 48 -24.48 9.45 2.06
CA TYR A 48 -23.65 9.96 3.16
C TYR A 48 -22.19 10.03 2.73
N SER A 49 -21.55 11.17 2.97
CA SER A 49 -20.10 11.35 2.74
C SER A 49 -19.26 10.41 3.62
N LEU A 50 -18.03 10.08 3.22
CA LEU A 50 -17.12 9.23 4.00
C LEU A 50 -16.93 9.70 5.45
N ARG A 51 -16.91 11.02 5.67
CA ARG A 51 -16.86 11.61 7.02
C ARG A 51 -18.12 11.28 7.82
N GLN A 52 -19.31 11.46 7.25
CA GLN A 52 -20.57 11.13 7.91
C GLN A 52 -20.69 9.64 8.18
N GLN A 53 -20.25 8.79 7.24
CA GLN A 53 -20.20 7.34 7.41
C GLN A 53 -19.32 6.95 8.60
N ALA A 54 -18.14 7.56 8.75
CA ALA A 54 -17.25 7.32 9.88
C ALA A 54 -17.88 7.76 11.22
N VAL A 55 -18.55 8.92 11.23
CA VAL A 55 -19.29 9.39 12.41
C VAL A 55 -20.42 8.44 12.78
N LEU A 56 -21.22 7.99 11.81
CA LEU A 56 -22.29 7.02 12.01
C LEU A 56 -21.77 5.70 12.58
N LYS A 57 -20.69 5.14 12.01
CA LYS A 57 -20.04 3.92 12.51
C LYS A 57 -19.53 4.09 13.94
N LYS A 58 -18.89 5.22 14.24
CA LYS A 58 -18.40 5.52 15.59
C LYS A 58 -19.56 5.64 16.59
N GLN A 59 -20.64 6.31 16.22
CA GLN A 59 -21.84 6.43 17.05
C GLN A 59 -22.52 5.07 17.24
N ALA A 60 -22.72 4.31 16.16
CA ALA A 60 -23.32 2.99 16.20
C ALA A 60 -22.55 2.04 17.12
N ARG A 61 -21.20 2.04 17.06
CA ARG A 61 -20.35 1.25 17.96
C ARG A 61 -20.49 1.65 19.43
N VAL A 62 -20.63 2.94 19.73
CA VAL A 62 -20.82 3.44 21.11
C VAL A 62 -22.19 3.07 21.67
N PHE A 63 -23.23 3.06 20.83
CA PHE A 63 -24.62 2.83 21.24
C PHE A 63 -25.12 1.39 20.97
N GLY A 64 -24.30 0.51 20.40
CA GLY A 64 -24.66 -0.89 20.13
C GLY A 64 -25.52 -1.12 18.88
N TYR A 65 -25.60 -0.16 17.95
CA TYR A 65 -26.40 -0.27 16.72
C TYR A 65 -25.57 -0.67 15.49
N GLU A 66 -24.40 -1.28 15.69
CA GLU A 66 -23.47 -1.60 14.60
C GLU A 66 -24.08 -2.57 13.57
N GLU A 67 -24.88 -3.53 14.02
CA GLU A 67 -25.56 -4.53 13.16
C GLU A 67 -26.61 -3.94 12.22
N TYR A 68 -27.11 -2.74 12.51
CA TYR A 68 -28.13 -2.06 11.70
C TYR A 68 -27.52 -1.22 10.57
N LEU A 69 -26.21 -0.96 10.62
CA LEU A 69 -25.51 -0.25 9.56
C LEU A 69 -25.11 -1.23 8.45
N PRO A 70 -25.08 -0.76 7.19
CA PRO A 70 -24.64 -1.61 6.09
C PRO A 70 -23.17 -2.00 6.26
N PRO A 71 -22.80 -3.25 5.91
CA PRO A 71 -21.46 -3.77 6.10
C PRO A 71 -20.47 -2.96 5.26
N SER A 72 -19.34 -2.66 5.88
CA SER A 72 -18.21 -2.03 5.21
C SER A 72 -17.19 -3.10 4.85
N PRO A 73 -16.52 -3.02 3.69
CA PRO A 73 -15.37 -3.88 3.42
C PRO A 73 -14.23 -3.45 4.36
N THR A 74 -14.16 -4.05 5.55
CA THR A 74 -13.22 -3.73 6.63
C THR A 74 -12.01 -4.65 6.65
N VAL A 75 -11.71 -5.35 5.56
CA VAL A 75 -10.46 -6.13 5.50
C VAL A 75 -9.29 -5.15 5.39
N ILE A 76 -8.80 -4.70 6.55
CA ILE A 76 -7.59 -3.91 6.67
C ILE A 76 -6.43 -4.86 6.36
N LYS A 77 -5.96 -4.82 5.11
CA LYS A 77 -4.77 -5.56 4.72
C LYS A 77 -3.54 -4.85 5.30
N PRO A 78 -2.58 -5.58 5.89
CA PRO A 78 -1.34 -4.96 6.35
C PRO A 78 -0.62 -4.28 5.18
N MET A 79 0.10 -3.18 5.46
CA MET A 79 0.88 -2.51 4.44
C MET A 79 1.90 -3.47 3.86
N ARG A 80 2.04 -3.48 2.52
CA ARG A 80 2.98 -4.39 1.84
C ARG A 80 4.41 -4.24 2.37
N GLY A 81 4.84 -3.05 2.76
CA GLY A 81 6.18 -2.83 3.31
C GLY A 81 6.42 -3.53 4.64
N ILE A 82 5.37 -3.73 5.45
CA ILE A 82 5.43 -4.51 6.70
C ILE A 82 5.53 -5.99 6.37
N LEU A 83 4.74 -6.47 5.40
CA LEU A 83 4.75 -7.87 4.98
C LEU A 83 6.01 -8.27 4.20
N ARG A 84 6.50 -7.36 3.34
CA ARG A 84 7.61 -7.55 2.40
C ARG A 84 8.40 -6.26 2.29
N TRP A 85 9.34 -6.07 3.18
CA TRP A 85 10.30 -4.99 3.09
C TRP A 85 11.28 -5.24 1.93
N LYS A 86 11.43 -4.23 1.06
CA LYS A 86 12.30 -4.29 -0.13
C LYS A 86 13.81 -4.22 0.19
N GLY A 87 14.19 -3.70 1.36
CA GLY A 87 15.58 -3.35 1.68
C GLY A 87 16.10 -2.13 0.92
N THR A 88 17.30 -1.68 1.28
CA THR A 88 17.99 -0.58 0.60
C THR A 88 18.65 -1.03 -0.70
N LYS A 89 19.02 -0.09 -1.59
CA LYS A 89 19.76 -0.42 -2.83
C LYS A 89 21.13 -1.03 -2.52
N ALA A 90 21.78 -0.58 -1.44
CA ALA A 90 23.10 -1.06 -1.04
C ALA A 90 23.07 -2.52 -0.58
N GLU A 91 22.06 -2.91 0.21
CA GLU A 91 21.85 -4.31 0.64
C GLU A 91 21.63 -5.22 -0.56
N ARG A 92 20.72 -4.85 -1.46
CA ARG A 92 20.40 -5.66 -2.66
C ARG A 92 21.59 -5.86 -3.60
N MET A 93 22.49 -4.88 -3.67
CA MET A 93 23.66 -4.95 -4.56
C MET A 93 24.91 -5.48 -3.86
N ARG A 94 24.85 -5.81 -2.56
CA ARG A 94 26.03 -6.16 -1.75
C ARG A 94 26.74 -7.40 -2.29
N GLU A 95 25.99 -8.46 -2.55
CA GLU A 95 26.52 -9.73 -3.07
C GLU A 95 27.11 -9.56 -4.47
N ILE A 96 26.38 -8.89 -5.37
CA ILE A 96 26.85 -8.59 -6.73
C ILE A 96 28.19 -7.82 -6.68
N LYS A 97 28.29 -6.82 -5.80
CA LYS A 97 29.54 -6.06 -5.61
C LYS A 97 30.66 -6.91 -4.99
N ALA A 98 30.34 -7.82 -4.07
CA ALA A 98 31.32 -8.72 -3.46
C ALA A 98 31.89 -9.70 -4.49
N VAL A 99 31.04 -10.33 -5.30
CA VAL A 99 31.45 -11.24 -6.38
C VAL A 99 32.33 -10.51 -7.40
N ARG A 100 31.93 -9.28 -7.80
CA ARG A 100 32.75 -8.45 -8.70
C ARG A 100 34.12 -8.17 -8.09
N ARG A 101 34.20 -7.89 -6.79
CA ARG A 101 35.46 -7.64 -6.09
C ARG A 101 36.33 -8.90 -6.06
N MET A 102 35.76 -10.06 -5.75
CA MET A 102 36.50 -11.33 -5.71
C MET A 102 37.10 -11.68 -7.08
N ARG A 103 36.31 -11.56 -8.15
CA ARG A 103 36.78 -11.81 -9.53
C ARG A 103 37.91 -10.86 -9.94
N GLU A 104 37.83 -9.61 -9.52
CA GLU A 104 38.87 -8.62 -9.81
C GLU A 104 40.18 -8.94 -9.07
N LEU A 105 40.09 -9.38 -7.81
CA LEU A 105 41.25 -9.81 -7.01
C LEU A 105 41.93 -11.05 -7.61
N GLU A 106 41.15 -12.04 -8.06
CA GLU A 106 41.68 -13.24 -8.71
C GLU A 106 42.46 -12.91 -10.00
N MET A 107 41.95 -11.95 -10.79
CA MET A 107 42.60 -11.51 -12.02
C MET A 107 43.75 -10.52 -11.79
N GLN A 108 43.88 -9.98 -10.57
CA GLN A 108 44.86 -8.97 -10.21
C GLN A 108 46.34 -9.38 -10.44
N PRO A 109 46.82 -10.57 -10.01
CA PRO A 109 48.22 -10.95 -10.22
C PRO A 109 48.60 -10.98 -11.71
N ARG A 110 47.74 -11.54 -12.56
CA ARG A 110 47.95 -11.57 -14.02
C ARG A 110 48.04 -10.16 -14.62
N LYS A 111 47.18 -9.24 -14.16
CA LYS A 111 47.22 -7.83 -14.61
C LYS A 111 48.53 -7.16 -14.21
N ILE A 112 49.01 -7.42 -12.98
CA ILE A 112 50.29 -6.90 -12.47
C ILE A 112 51.45 -7.43 -13.30
N GLU A 113 51.49 -8.74 -13.58
CA GLU A 113 52.53 -9.37 -14.39
C GLU A 113 52.59 -8.79 -15.80
N ALA A 114 51.44 -8.70 -16.48
CA ALA A 114 51.33 -8.14 -17.81
C ALA A 114 51.81 -6.68 -17.84
N TRP A 115 51.43 -5.87 -16.85
CA TRP A 115 51.88 -4.49 -16.73
C TRP A 115 53.39 -4.38 -16.49
N LYS A 116 53.95 -5.19 -15.58
CA LYS A 116 55.41 -5.23 -15.32
C LYS A 116 56.19 -5.65 -16.56
N ALA A 117 55.73 -6.67 -17.29
CA ALA A 117 56.36 -7.12 -18.53
C ALA A 117 56.34 -6.04 -19.62
N ALA A 118 55.20 -5.34 -19.79
CA ALA A 118 55.11 -4.21 -20.72
C ALA A 118 56.05 -3.06 -20.32
N LYS A 119 56.15 -2.75 -19.02
CA LYS A 119 57.07 -1.74 -18.51
C LYS A 119 58.53 -2.12 -18.79
N LYS A 120 58.93 -3.37 -18.55
CA LYS A 120 60.29 -3.87 -18.83
C LYS A 120 60.63 -3.75 -20.33
N LYS A 121 59.73 -4.17 -21.21
CA LYS A 121 59.91 -4.03 -22.68
C LYS A 121 60.09 -2.59 -23.13
N ARG A 122 59.40 -1.62 -22.50
CA ARG A 122 59.59 -0.19 -22.80
C ARG A 122 60.99 0.26 -22.39
N HIS A 123 61.39 -0.04 -21.16
CA HIS A 123 62.72 0.31 -20.65
C HIS A 123 63.86 -0.31 -21.49
N GLU A 124 63.72 -1.56 -21.94
CA GLU A 124 64.70 -2.19 -22.84
C GLU A 124 64.82 -1.44 -24.17
N LYS A 125 63.70 -0.99 -24.77
CA LYS A 125 63.74 -0.20 -26.00
C LYS A 125 64.41 1.16 -25.82
N ASP A 126 64.22 1.79 -24.66
CA ASP A 126 64.79 3.10 -24.34
C ASP A 126 66.31 3.04 -24.06
N ILE A 127 66.88 1.86 -23.76
CA ILE A 127 68.34 1.66 -23.56
C ILE A 127 69.10 1.51 -24.89
N PHE A 128 68.43 1.00 -25.93
CA PHE A 128 69.04 0.70 -27.24
C PHE A 128 68.79 1.79 -28.31
N LEU A 129 68.37 2.99 -27.88
CA LEU A 129 68.24 4.22 -28.67
C LEU A 129 69.16 5.28 -28.07
#